data_AF-A0A2W6NJR3-F1
#
_entry.id   AF-A0A2W6NJR3-F1
#
_cell.length_a   1.000
_cell.length_b   1.000
_cell.length_c   1.000
_cell.angle_alpha   90.00
_cell.angle_beta   90.00
_cell.angle_gamma   90.00
#
_symmetry.space_group_name_H-M   'P 1'
#
loop_
_entity.id
_entity.type
_entity.pdbx_description
1 polymer ?
#
loop_
_entity_poly.entity_id
_entity_poly.type
_entity_poly.pdbx_seq_one_letter_code
_entity_poly.pdbx_strand_id
1 'polypeptide(L)'
;MAVKDTDMEKESGNGWEKFLMISIPIVFTVVLLGVLLTLFNVDIRNNALELAQKIPFVKNWVPDPVLDPEKEKLKSSEKQVESAEATIEKLKSQVTAKDAEIKAAKEATAAETQKTADLQKKLDEAQKAAETAATAQPETESDYQKQIKSLAKMYADMSPSKAAPILQNMTNEEMVLMLSAMQSTARTKVLEKMDPKTAADVTMMMKDAKPSGDLALDALQSRLKKETAATSTTTATNSKNLDKNQLSQTFASMSASSGAKLLLETYKISPDKTLTILNSVNDATRSQLLENMSKEDSVETAKVLNRLMGNK
;
A
#
# COMPACT_ATOMS: atom_id res chain seq x y z
N MET A 1 96.49 -7.54 -19.23
CA MET A 1 97.60 -8.52 -19.10
C MET A 1 97.84 -8.72 -17.62
N ALA A 2 97.56 -9.92 -17.10
CA ALA A 2 97.99 -10.33 -15.77
C ALA A 2 98.69 -11.67 -15.95
N VAL A 3 99.99 -11.67 -15.69
CA VAL A 3 100.84 -12.85 -15.68
C VAL A 3 100.67 -13.53 -14.32
N LYS A 4 100.41 -14.84 -14.44
CA LYS A 4 100.62 -15.91 -13.47
C LYS A 4 101.82 -15.66 -12.56
N ASP A 5 101.58 -15.71 -11.25
CA ASP A 5 102.56 -16.24 -10.31
C ASP A 5 101.98 -17.49 -9.67
N THR A 6 102.67 -18.59 -9.93
CA THR A 6 102.54 -19.89 -9.28
C THR A 6 103.34 -19.87 -7.99
N ASP A 7 102.67 -19.99 -6.86
CA ASP A 7 103.27 -20.39 -5.60
C ASP A 7 102.56 -21.64 -5.10
N MET A 8 103.11 -22.80 -5.48
CA MET A 8 103.02 -24.01 -4.68
C MET A 8 104.26 -24.01 -3.79
N GLU A 9 104.08 -23.84 -2.48
CA GLU A 9 104.76 -24.59 -1.42
C GLU A 9 104.52 -23.93 -0.04
N LYS A 10 103.70 -24.57 0.80
CA LYS A 10 104.15 -25.00 2.12
C LYS A 10 103.07 -25.82 2.82
N GLU A 11 103.41 -27.08 3.06
CA GLU A 11 102.90 -27.87 4.15
C GLU A 11 102.86 -27.03 5.43
N SER A 12 101.65 -26.68 5.86
CA SER A 12 101.36 -26.43 7.27
C SER A 12 100.14 -27.25 7.67
N GLY A 13 100.21 -28.56 7.37
CA GLY A 13 99.22 -29.55 7.75
C GLY A 13 99.22 -29.79 9.26
N ASN A 14 98.76 -28.82 10.06
CA ASN A 14 98.99 -28.81 11.51
C ASN A 14 97.72 -28.87 12.38
N GLY A 15 96.61 -29.37 11.82
CA GLY A 15 95.46 -29.79 12.63
C GLY A 15 94.14 -29.68 11.90
N TRP A 16 93.93 -28.59 11.16
CA TRP A 16 92.65 -28.34 10.47
C TRP A 16 92.43 -29.24 9.25
N GLU A 17 93.47 -29.50 8.46
CA GLU A 17 93.38 -30.40 7.29
C GLU A 17 93.19 -31.86 7.72
N LYS A 18 93.86 -32.29 8.80
CA LYS A 18 93.65 -33.60 9.43
C LYS A 18 92.26 -33.71 10.07
N PHE A 19 91.76 -32.63 10.67
CA PHE A 19 90.39 -32.55 11.20
C PHE A 19 89.35 -32.65 10.08
N LEU A 20 89.53 -31.96 8.94
CA LEU A 20 88.64 -32.09 7.79
C LEU A 20 88.68 -33.49 7.17
N MET A 21 89.87 -34.08 7.04
CA MET A 21 90.04 -35.44 6.52
C MET A 21 89.37 -36.50 7.41
N ILE A 22 89.35 -36.30 8.73
CA ILE A 22 88.69 -37.18 9.71
C ILE A 22 87.19 -36.87 9.87
N SER A 23 86.79 -35.59 9.77
CA SER A 23 85.40 -35.16 9.98
C SER A 23 84.49 -35.56 8.82
N ILE A 24 84.96 -35.50 7.57
CA ILE A 24 84.16 -35.84 6.39
C ILE A 24 83.57 -37.27 6.48
N PRO A 25 84.36 -38.33 6.74
CA PRO A 25 83.80 -39.68 6.87
C PRO A 25 82.87 -39.80 8.09
N ILE A 26 83.16 -39.14 9.21
CA ILE A 26 82.29 -39.17 10.39
C ILE A 26 80.92 -38.55 10.09
N VAL A 27 80.88 -37.35 9.50
CA VAL A 27 79.61 -36.69 9.15
C VAL A 27 78.82 -37.51 8.13
N PHE A 28 79.50 -38.07 7.13
CA PHE A 28 78.86 -38.98 6.18
C PHE A 28 78.24 -40.20 6.87
N THR A 29 78.94 -40.82 7.83
CA THR A 29 78.38 -41.94 8.61
C THR A 29 77.20 -41.53 9.48
N VAL A 30 77.20 -40.33 10.08
CA VAL A 30 76.07 -39.82 10.88
C VAL A 30 74.84 -39.61 10.00
N VAL A 31 75.01 -39.04 8.82
CA VAL A 31 73.90 -38.84 7.87
C VAL A 31 73.36 -40.19 7.37
N LEU A 32 74.25 -41.12 7.00
CA LEU A 32 73.86 -42.45 6.53
C LEU A 32 73.14 -43.25 7.64
N LEU A 33 73.65 -43.19 8.87
CA LEU A 33 72.99 -43.76 10.05
C LEU A 33 71.65 -43.08 10.35
N GLY A 34 71.54 -41.76 10.19
CA GLY A 34 70.27 -41.04 10.33
C GLY A 34 69.23 -41.52 9.34
N VAL A 35 69.60 -41.69 8.06
CA VAL A 35 68.70 -42.24 7.04
C VAL A 35 68.37 -43.71 7.34
N LEU A 36 69.34 -44.52 7.74
CA LEU A 36 69.10 -45.91 8.17
C LEU A 36 68.13 -45.97 9.34
N LEU A 37 68.30 -45.11 10.37
CA LEU A 37 67.38 -45.02 11.50
C LEU A 37 65.96 -44.68 11.05
N THR A 38 65.78 -43.80 10.05
CA THR A 38 64.44 -43.50 9.50
C THR A 38 63.79 -44.67 8.75
N LEU A 39 64.54 -45.70 8.37
CA LEU A 39 64.02 -46.91 7.72
C LEU A 39 63.80 -48.10 8.67
N PHE A 40 64.41 -48.10 9.87
CA PHE A 40 64.22 -49.15 10.87
C PHE A 40 63.06 -48.88 11.85
N ASN A 41 62.59 -49.94 12.51
CA ASN A 41 61.49 -49.96 13.49
C ASN A 41 61.77 -49.10 14.75
N VAL A 42 60.72 -48.72 15.48
CA VAL A 42 60.73 -47.79 16.63
C VAL A 42 61.68 -48.22 17.75
N ASP A 43 61.83 -49.52 17.99
CA ASP A 43 62.69 -50.07 19.05
C ASP A 43 64.18 -49.73 18.85
N ILE A 44 64.67 -49.78 17.61
CA ILE A 44 66.09 -49.50 17.30
C ILE A 44 66.38 -48.00 17.42
N ARG A 45 65.39 -47.15 17.11
CA ARG A 45 65.48 -45.69 17.29
C ARG A 45 65.53 -45.32 18.76
N ASN A 46 64.67 -45.92 19.59
CA ASN A 46 64.66 -45.67 21.02
C ASN A 46 65.98 -46.11 21.68
N ASN A 47 66.53 -47.27 21.31
CA ASN A 47 67.82 -47.73 21.83
C ASN A 47 68.99 -46.84 21.36
N ALA A 48 68.95 -46.31 20.13
CA ALA A 48 69.95 -45.38 19.62
C ALA A 48 69.88 -44.00 20.32
N LEU A 49 68.68 -43.51 20.60
CA LEU A 49 68.46 -42.27 21.36
C LEU A 49 68.93 -42.43 22.82
N GLU A 50 68.74 -43.60 23.43
CA GLU A 50 69.23 -43.90 24.78
C GLU A 50 70.78 -43.92 24.84
N LEU A 51 71.43 -44.50 23.82
CA LEU A 51 72.89 -44.48 23.71
C LEU A 51 73.43 -43.07 23.45
N ALA A 52 72.72 -42.25 22.67
CA ALA A 52 73.08 -40.85 22.44
C ALA A 52 72.99 -40.02 23.74
N GLN A 53 71.98 -40.27 24.59
CA GLN A 53 71.84 -39.59 25.88
C GLN A 53 72.94 -39.94 26.89
N LYS A 54 73.60 -41.11 26.75
CA LYS A 54 74.74 -41.53 27.59
C LYS A 54 76.05 -40.81 27.22
N ILE A 55 76.10 -40.07 26.12
CA ILE A 55 77.28 -39.29 25.74
C ILE A 55 77.19 -37.88 26.38
N PRO A 56 78.10 -37.52 27.29
CA PRO A 56 77.99 -36.31 28.12
C PRO A 56 77.95 -34.99 27.33
N PHE A 57 78.43 -34.97 26.09
CA PHE A 57 78.47 -33.77 25.24
C PHE A 57 77.20 -33.50 24.42
N VAL A 58 76.32 -34.48 24.19
CA VAL A 58 75.15 -34.33 23.29
C VAL A 58 73.80 -34.43 24.01
N LYS A 59 73.81 -34.71 25.32
CA LYS A 59 72.61 -34.85 26.16
C LYS A 59 71.60 -33.70 26.03
N ASN A 60 72.07 -32.47 25.82
CA ASN A 60 71.22 -31.28 25.81
C ASN A 60 70.61 -30.93 24.43
N TRP A 61 71.00 -31.64 23.37
CA TRP A 61 70.53 -31.37 22.00
C TRP A 61 69.67 -32.51 21.43
N VAL A 62 69.51 -33.61 22.18
CA VAL A 62 68.78 -34.80 21.74
C VAL A 62 67.39 -34.84 22.39
N PRO A 63 66.29 -34.92 21.60
CA PRO A 63 64.93 -35.05 22.13
C PRO A 63 64.76 -36.30 22.99
N ASP A 64 63.94 -36.23 24.04
CA ASP A 64 63.66 -37.37 24.90
C ASP A 64 63.00 -38.52 24.13
N PRO A 65 63.41 -39.78 24.34
CA PRO A 65 62.75 -40.92 23.73
C PRO A 65 61.29 -40.98 24.17
N VAL A 66 60.36 -41.24 23.25
CA VAL A 66 58.95 -41.42 23.58
C VAL A 66 58.82 -42.75 24.32
N LEU A 67 58.90 -42.71 25.66
CA LEU A 67 58.84 -43.88 26.54
C LEU A 67 57.44 -44.52 26.60
N ASP A 68 56.41 -43.88 26.03
CA ASP A 68 55.04 -44.40 26.04
C ASP A 68 54.31 -43.99 24.75
N PRO A 69 54.48 -44.74 23.64
CA PRO A 69 53.87 -44.42 22.36
C PRO A 69 52.33 -44.39 22.42
N GLU A 70 51.72 -44.99 23.43
CA GLU A 70 50.28 -44.91 23.69
C GLU A 70 49.85 -43.54 24.24
N LYS A 71 50.63 -42.90 25.13
CA LYS A 71 50.23 -41.62 25.76
C LYS A 71 50.30 -40.41 24.82
N GLU A 72 51.27 -40.38 23.91
CA GLU A 72 51.29 -39.35 22.85
C GLU A 72 50.21 -39.57 21.80
N LYS A 73 49.95 -40.83 21.42
CA LYS A 73 48.83 -41.17 20.53
C LYS A 73 47.48 -40.80 21.15
N LEU A 74 47.28 -41.06 22.44
CA LEU A 74 46.07 -40.68 23.18
C LEU A 74 45.87 -39.16 23.20
N LYS A 75 46.89 -38.37 23.58
CA LYS A 75 46.79 -36.89 23.58
C LYS A 75 46.59 -36.29 22.19
N SER A 76 47.20 -36.88 21.17
CA SER A 76 47.03 -36.44 19.78
C SER A 76 45.65 -36.80 19.25
N SER A 77 45.13 -37.97 19.63
CA SER A 77 43.78 -38.43 19.29
C SER A 77 42.70 -37.63 20.01
N GLU A 78 42.88 -37.28 21.29
CA GLU A 78 41.98 -36.38 22.03
C GLU A 78 41.87 -35.00 21.37
N LYS A 79 43.00 -34.37 20.98
CA LYS A 79 42.99 -33.10 20.25
C LYS A 79 42.34 -33.21 18.86
N GLN A 80 42.48 -34.35 18.20
CA GLN A 80 41.84 -34.60 16.90
C GLN A 80 40.33 -34.78 17.05
N VAL A 81 39.89 -35.46 18.11
CA VAL A 81 38.48 -35.65 18.44
C VAL A 81 37.85 -34.30 18.82
N GLU A 82 38.49 -33.49 19.66
CA GLU A 82 37.99 -32.17 20.05
C GLU A 82 37.88 -31.21 18.85
N SER A 83 38.87 -31.24 17.94
CA SER A 83 38.84 -30.48 16.69
C SER A 83 37.76 -30.98 15.71
N ALA A 84 37.56 -32.30 15.63
CA ALA A 84 36.52 -32.91 14.81
C ALA A 84 35.12 -32.57 15.36
N GLU A 85 34.93 -32.62 16.69
CA GLU A 85 33.69 -32.25 17.36
C GLU A 85 33.35 -30.77 17.17
N ALA A 86 34.33 -29.87 17.33
CA ALA A 86 34.16 -28.45 17.05
C ALA A 86 33.82 -28.18 15.57
N THR A 87 34.40 -28.95 14.65
CA THR A 87 34.11 -28.86 13.21
C THR A 87 32.70 -29.37 12.91
N ILE A 88 32.27 -30.47 13.54
CA ILE A 88 30.92 -31.02 13.43
C ILE A 88 29.89 -30.03 13.98
N GLU A 89 30.16 -29.40 15.12
CA GLU A 89 29.27 -28.40 15.71
C GLU A 89 29.13 -27.17 14.79
N LYS A 90 30.25 -26.68 14.24
CA LYS A 90 30.25 -25.57 13.26
C LYS A 90 29.50 -25.94 11.98
N LEU A 91 29.73 -27.13 11.44
CA LEU A 91 29.02 -27.64 10.26
C LEU A 91 27.52 -27.76 10.53
N LYS A 92 27.14 -28.30 11.70
CA LYS A 92 25.74 -28.42 12.12
C LYS A 92 25.08 -27.05 12.25
N SER A 93 25.78 -26.08 12.86
CA SER A 93 25.32 -24.69 12.95
C SER A 93 25.15 -24.06 11.56
N GLN A 94 26.11 -24.23 10.65
CA GLN A 94 26.01 -23.74 9.28
C GLN A 94 24.86 -24.38 8.49
N VAL A 95 24.63 -25.69 8.65
CA VAL A 95 23.49 -26.37 8.04
C VAL A 95 22.18 -25.80 8.56
N THR A 96 22.04 -25.63 9.88
CA THR A 96 20.82 -25.03 10.46
C THR A 96 20.59 -23.59 10.00
N ALA A 97 21.66 -22.78 9.88
CA ALA A 97 21.57 -21.42 9.37
C ALA A 97 21.19 -21.40 7.88
N LYS A 98 21.75 -22.30 7.07
CA LYS A 98 21.42 -22.42 5.64
C LYS A 98 20.00 -22.95 5.42
N ASP A 99 19.54 -23.91 6.22
CA ASP A 99 18.16 -24.38 6.18
C ASP A 99 17.18 -23.26 6.56
N ALA A 100 17.51 -22.43 7.54
CA ALA A 100 16.71 -21.25 7.90
C ALA A 100 16.68 -20.20 6.76
N GLU A 101 17.83 -19.90 6.15
CA GLU A 101 17.90 -19.02 4.97
C GLU A 101 17.09 -19.55 3.79
N ILE A 102 17.20 -20.86 3.49
CA ILE A 102 16.44 -21.50 2.40
C ILE A 102 14.94 -21.45 2.68
N LYS A 103 14.52 -21.68 3.93
CA LYS A 103 13.11 -21.60 4.31
C LYS A 103 12.58 -20.18 4.17
N ALA A 104 13.31 -19.18 4.67
CA ALA A 104 12.95 -17.78 4.53
C ALA A 104 12.91 -17.33 3.06
N ALA A 105 13.88 -17.76 2.24
CA ALA A 105 13.91 -17.49 0.81
C ALA A 105 12.71 -18.12 0.09
N LYS A 106 12.36 -19.37 0.40
CA LYS A 106 11.18 -20.05 -0.17
C LYS A 106 9.88 -19.34 0.20
N GLU A 107 9.73 -18.90 1.44
CA GLU A 107 8.56 -18.14 1.89
C GLU A 107 8.47 -16.77 1.18
N ALA A 108 9.61 -16.08 1.01
CA ALA A 108 9.67 -14.82 0.26
C ALA A 108 9.33 -15.01 -1.23
N THR A 109 9.86 -16.04 -1.87
CA THR A 109 9.55 -16.36 -3.28
C THR A 109 8.08 -16.76 -3.45
N ALA A 110 7.50 -17.50 -2.51
CA ALA A 110 6.07 -17.83 -2.53
C ALA A 110 5.20 -16.57 -2.39
N ALA A 111 5.56 -15.66 -1.48
CA ALA A 111 4.87 -14.38 -1.32
C ALA A 111 5.00 -13.47 -2.54
N GLU A 112 6.17 -13.41 -3.18
CA GLU A 112 6.34 -12.68 -4.45
C GLU A 112 5.55 -13.32 -5.58
N THR A 113 5.55 -14.65 -5.70
CA THR A 113 4.77 -15.37 -6.72
C THR A 113 3.27 -15.13 -6.57
N GLN A 114 2.80 -15.05 -5.33
CA GLN A 114 1.40 -14.74 -5.04
C GLN A 114 1.08 -13.27 -5.40
N LYS A 115 1.97 -12.33 -5.06
CA LYS A 115 1.83 -10.92 -5.45
C LYS A 115 1.85 -10.73 -6.96
N THR A 116 2.73 -11.41 -7.69
CA THR A 116 2.79 -11.32 -9.15
C THR A 116 1.56 -11.95 -9.79
N ALA A 117 1.04 -13.06 -9.26
CA ALA A 117 -0.22 -13.65 -9.71
C ALA A 117 -1.43 -12.72 -9.46
N ASP A 118 -1.50 -12.07 -8.29
CA ASP A 118 -2.55 -11.10 -7.98
C ASP A 118 -2.44 -9.83 -8.84
N LEU A 119 -1.22 -9.34 -9.08
CA LEU A 119 -0.98 -8.22 -9.98
C LEU A 119 -1.35 -8.57 -11.42
N GLN A 120 -1.01 -9.78 -11.89
CA GLN A 120 -1.39 -10.26 -13.21
C GLN A 120 -2.91 -10.36 -13.36
N LYS A 121 -3.62 -10.91 -12.36
CA LYS A 121 -5.09 -10.93 -12.35
C LYS A 121 -5.69 -9.53 -12.41
N LYS A 122 -5.17 -8.59 -11.61
CA LYS A 122 -5.64 -7.19 -11.64
C LYS A 122 -5.37 -6.53 -12.98
N LEU A 123 -4.26 -6.86 -13.63
CA LEU A 123 -3.89 -6.32 -14.94
C LEU A 123 -4.79 -6.90 -16.03
N ASP A 124 -5.09 -8.20 -15.98
CA ASP A 124 -6.05 -8.86 -16.89
C ASP A 124 -7.47 -8.36 -16.67
N GLU A 125 -7.90 -8.13 -15.42
CA GLU A 125 -9.20 -7.53 -15.09
C GLU A 125 -9.28 -6.08 -15.56
N ALA A 126 -8.24 -5.28 -15.35
CA ALA A 126 -8.18 -3.90 -15.83
C ALA A 126 -8.14 -3.83 -17.37
N GLN A 127 -7.42 -4.74 -18.01
CA GLN A 127 -7.36 -4.83 -19.47
C GLN A 127 -8.69 -5.30 -20.05
N LYS A 128 -9.35 -6.30 -19.46
CA LYS A 128 -10.72 -6.69 -19.84
C LYS A 128 -11.72 -5.58 -19.58
N ALA A 129 -11.60 -4.82 -18.50
CA ALA A 129 -12.47 -3.67 -18.24
C ALA A 129 -12.24 -2.54 -19.27
N ALA A 130 -10.98 -2.27 -19.62
CA ALA A 130 -10.63 -1.31 -20.66
C ALA A 130 -11.07 -1.76 -22.05
N GLU A 131 -10.94 -3.04 -22.37
CA GLU A 131 -11.40 -3.63 -23.62
C GLU A 131 -12.93 -3.69 -23.67
N THR A 132 -13.62 -4.00 -22.58
CA THR A 132 -15.08 -3.89 -22.48
C THR A 132 -15.54 -2.43 -22.63
N ALA A 133 -14.78 -1.47 -22.11
CA ALA A 133 -15.04 -0.03 -22.31
C ALA A 133 -14.71 0.46 -23.72
N ALA A 134 -13.78 -0.18 -24.43
CA ALA A 134 -13.38 0.17 -25.81
C ALA A 134 -14.22 -0.54 -26.88
N THR A 135 -14.66 -1.78 -26.63
CA THR A 135 -15.57 -2.56 -27.49
C THR A 135 -17.04 -2.29 -27.19
N ALA A 136 -17.35 -1.64 -26.05
CA ALA A 136 -18.51 -0.80 -25.93
C ALA A 136 -18.32 0.45 -26.82
N GLN A 137 -18.29 0.24 -28.15
CA GLN A 137 -18.98 1.21 -28.99
C GLN A 137 -20.37 1.37 -28.38
N PRO A 138 -20.79 2.59 -28.02
CA PRO A 138 -22.14 2.81 -27.55
C PRO A 138 -23.06 2.75 -28.77
N GLU A 139 -23.30 1.54 -29.29
CA GLU A 139 -24.33 1.29 -30.30
C GLU A 139 -25.75 1.45 -29.70
N THR A 140 -25.82 1.78 -28.40
CA THR A 140 -26.95 2.49 -27.81
C THR A 140 -26.45 3.68 -26.99
N GLU A 141 -25.75 4.64 -27.63
CA GLU A 141 -25.79 6.01 -27.15
C GLU A 141 -27.28 6.36 -26.97
N SER A 142 -27.74 6.43 -25.71
CA SER A 142 -29.09 6.91 -25.43
C SER A 142 -29.26 8.26 -26.13
N ASP A 143 -30.46 8.54 -26.65
CA ASP A 143 -30.73 9.83 -27.32
C ASP A 143 -30.29 11.02 -26.46
N TYR A 144 -30.33 10.86 -25.14
CA TYR A 144 -29.84 11.80 -24.15
C TYR A 144 -28.32 12.06 -24.25
N GLN A 145 -27.50 11.03 -24.41
CA GLN A 145 -26.05 11.16 -24.55
C GLN A 145 -25.66 11.81 -25.90
N LYS A 146 -26.41 11.53 -26.96
CA LYS A 146 -26.28 12.24 -28.26
C LYS A 146 -26.62 13.72 -28.13
N GLN A 147 -27.70 14.05 -27.42
CA GLN A 147 -28.07 15.43 -27.15
C GLN A 147 -26.99 16.17 -26.35
N ILE A 148 -26.44 15.52 -25.31
CA ILE A 148 -25.31 16.06 -24.54
C ILE A 148 -24.11 16.36 -25.43
N LYS A 149 -23.70 15.43 -26.29
CA LYS A 149 -22.56 15.63 -27.20
C LYS A 149 -22.84 16.74 -28.21
N SER A 150 -24.06 16.83 -28.73
CA SER A 150 -24.48 17.89 -29.64
C SER A 150 -24.43 19.27 -28.97
N LEU A 151 -24.94 19.39 -27.74
CA LEU A 151 -24.88 20.62 -26.95
C LEU A 151 -23.44 21.00 -26.61
N ALA A 152 -22.64 20.06 -26.14
CA ALA A 152 -21.22 20.27 -25.87
C ALA A 152 -20.48 20.76 -27.12
N LYS A 153 -20.78 20.20 -28.29
CA LYS A 153 -20.23 20.67 -29.58
C LYS A 153 -20.67 22.09 -29.91
N MET A 154 -21.94 22.44 -29.71
CA MET A 154 -22.45 23.80 -29.93
C MET A 154 -21.71 24.82 -29.06
N TYR A 155 -21.47 24.51 -27.78
CA TYR A 155 -20.68 25.35 -26.89
C TYR A 155 -19.19 25.40 -27.24
N ALA A 156 -18.65 24.33 -27.83
CA ALA A 156 -17.26 24.27 -28.30
C ALA A 156 -17.01 25.09 -29.56
N ASP A 157 -18.01 25.15 -30.45
CA ASP A 157 -17.97 25.92 -31.68
C ASP A 157 -18.22 27.43 -31.43
N MET A 158 -18.72 27.79 -30.24
CA MET A 158 -18.81 29.18 -29.79
C MET A 158 -17.45 29.74 -29.33
N SER A 159 -17.32 31.07 -29.35
CA SER A 159 -16.11 31.70 -28.81
C SER A 159 -15.97 31.41 -27.30
N PRO A 160 -14.79 31.00 -26.80
CA PRO A 160 -14.61 30.61 -25.40
C PRO A 160 -15.06 31.68 -24.39
N SER A 161 -14.84 32.96 -24.70
CA SER A 161 -15.28 34.09 -23.86
C SER A 161 -16.80 34.24 -23.74
N LYS A 162 -17.58 33.63 -24.63
CA LYS A 162 -19.05 33.60 -24.58
C LYS A 162 -19.56 32.29 -23.98
N ALA A 163 -18.91 31.18 -24.30
CA ALA A 163 -19.27 29.86 -23.77
C ALA A 163 -19.00 29.76 -22.26
N ALA A 164 -17.86 30.27 -21.78
CA ALA A 164 -17.49 30.19 -20.36
C ALA A 164 -18.54 30.81 -19.42
N PRO A 165 -19.01 32.06 -19.59
CA PRO A 165 -20.05 32.63 -18.74
C PRO A 165 -21.37 31.84 -18.78
N ILE A 166 -21.74 31.27 -19.93
CA ILE A 166 -22.98 30.49 -20.06
C ILE A 166 -22.87 29.19 -19.26
N LEU A 167 -21.75 28.48 -19.39
CA LEU A 167 -21.49 27.24 -18.65
C LEU A 167 -21.38 27.49 -17.14
N GLN A 168 -20.76 28.59 -16.71
CA GLN A 168 -20.68 28.98 -15.30
C GLN A 168 -22.05 29.27 -14.66
N ASN A 169 -23.04 29.62 -15.49
CA ASN A 169 -24.43 29.78 -15.04
C ASN A 169 -25.19 28.45 -14.98
N MET A 170 -24.58 27.30 -15.27
CA MET A 170 -25.16 25.97 -15.05
C MET A 170 -24.84 25.47 -13.64
N THR A 171 -25.27 24.26 -13.29
CA THR A 171 -24.77 23.57 -12.09
C THR A 171 -23.37 23.02 -12.33
N ASN A 172 -22.59 22.77 -11.29
CA ASN A 172 -21.24 22.22 -11.44
C ASN A 172 -21.28 20.84 -12.10
N GLU A 173 -22.29 20.04 -11.77
CA GLU A 173 -22.51 18.70 -12.31
C GLU A 173 -22.86 18.73 -13.81
N GLU A 174 -23.76 19.62 -14.24
CA GLU A 174 -24.04 19.81 -15.68
C GLU A 174 -22.83 20.34 -16.44
N MET A 175 -22.05 21.22 -15.81
CA MET A 175 -20.85 21.81 -16.39
C MET A 175 -19.76 20.75 -16.62
N VAL A 176 -19.53 19.89 -15.63
CA VAL A 176 -18.67 18.71 -15.73
C VAL A 176 -19.13 17.81 -16.88
N LEU A 177 -20.43 17.57 -16.99
CA LEU A 177 -21.02 16.76 -18.04
C LEU A 177 -20.74 17.35 -19.43
N MET A 178 -21.03 18.64 -19.63
CA MET A 178 -20.77 19.35 -20.89
C MET A 178 -19.29 19.37 -21.24
N LEU A 179 -18.42 19.75 -20.29
CA LEU A 179 -16.98 19.84 -20.52
C LEU A 179 -16.39 18.46 -20.82
N SER A 180 -16.81 17.41 -20.12
CA SER A 180 -16.35 16.04 -20.36
C SER A 180 -16.69 15.53 -21.77
N ALA A 181 -17.78 16.01 -22.36
CA ALA A 181 -18.20 15.70 -23.72
C ALA A 181 -17.55 16.58 -24.80
N MET A 182 -16.89 17.69 -24.43
CA MET A 182 -16.14 18.55 -25.35
C MET A 182 -14.77 17.98 -25.71
N GLN A 183 -14.27 18.34 -26.90
CA GLN A 183 -12.88 18.07 -27.30
C GLN A 183 -11.89 18.79 -26.37
N SER A 184 -10.76 18.15 -26.06
CA SER A 184 -9.76 18.66 -25.10
C SER A 184 -9.32 20.09 -25.39
N THR A 185 -9.06 20.43 -26.66
CA THR A 185 -8.60 21.78 -27.05
C THR A 185 -9.65 22.86 -26.79
N ALA A 186 -10.92 22.57 -27.08
CA ALA A 186 -12.02 23.50 -26.83
C ALA A 186 -12.27 23.65 -25.33
N ARG A 187 -12.24 22.53 -24.59
CA ARG A 187 -12.37 22.48 -23.13
C ARG A 187 -11.33 23.36 -22.44
N THR A 188 -10.06 23.25 -22.80
CA THR A 188 -8.98 24.08 -22.21
C THR A 188 -9.24 25.56 -22.44
N LYS A 189 -9.55 25.96 -23.68
CA LYS A 189 -9.83 27.36 -24.01
C LYS A 189 -11.03 27.93 -23.25
N VAL A 190 -12.05 27.10 -23.00
CA VAL A 190 -13.23 27.48 -22.21
C VAL A 190 -12.84 27.63 -20.74
N LEU A 191 -12.13 26.66 -20.16
CA LEU A 191 -11.63 26.73 -18.77
C LEU A 191 -10.74 27.95 -18.52
N GLU A 192 -9.91 28.34 -19.50
CA GLU A 192 -9.09 29.57 -19.45
C GLU A 192 -9.91 30.86 -19.35
N LYS A 193 -11.18 30.85 -19.79
CA LYS A 193 -12.08 32.00 -19.78
C LYS A 193 -13.09 31.96 -18.64
N MET A 194 -13.00 30.96 -17.77
CA MET A 194 -13.85 30.83 -16.59
C MET A 194 -13.20 31.50 -15.38
N ASP A 195 -14.00 31.64 -14.32
CA ASP A 195 -13.49 32.05 -13.02
C ASP A 195 -12.53 30.96 -12.47
N PRO A 196 -11.35 31.34 -11.96
CA PRO A 196 -10.36 30.37 -11.47
C PRO A 196 -10.89 29.42 -10.40
N LYS A 197 -11.81 29.88 -9.53
CA LYS A 197 -12.41 29.05 -8.49
C LYS A 197 -13.35 28.02 -9.11
N THR A 198 -14.24 28.46 -10.03
CA THR A 198 -15.15 27.54 -10.72
C THR A 198 -14.38 26.51 -11.56
N ALA A 199 -13.33 26.92 -12.27
CA ALA A 199 -12.51 26.02 -13.07
C ALA A 199 -11.82 24.95 -12.20
N ALA A 200 -11.33 25.32 -11.02
CA ALA A 200 -10.74 24.38 -10.07
C ALA A 200 -11.77 23.37 -9.54
N ASP A 201 -12.93 23.85 -9.09
CA ASP A 201 -14.00 23.01 -8.54
C ASP A 201 -14.49 21.99 -9.57
N VAL A 202 -14.70 22.43 -10.81
CA VAL A 202 -15.16 21.59 -11.93
C VAL A 202 -14.10 20.57 -12.34
N THR A 203 -12.81 20.96 -12.37
CA THR A 203 -11.72 20.03 -12.71
C THR A 203 -11.55 18.95 -11.64
N MET A 204 -11.74 19.29 -10.37
CA MET A 204 -11.76 18.32 -9.27
C MET A 204 -12.94 17.35 -9.42
N MET A 205 -14.14 17.86 -9.71
CA MET A 205 -15.31 17.00 -9.94
C MET A 205 -15.15 16.11 -11.18
N MET A 206 -14.48 16.58 -12.25
CA MET A 206 -14.16 15.77 -13.42
C MET A 206 -13.18 14.63 -13.10
N LYS A 207 -12.26 14.83 -12.15
CA LYS A 207 -11.32 13.80 -11.69
C LYS A 207 -12.03 12.71 -10.88
N ASP A 208 -13.02 13.09 -10.09
CA ASP A 208 -13.75 12.19 -9.19
C ASP A 208 -15.02 11.58 -9.83
N ALA A 209 -15.31 11.95 -11.09
CA ALA A 209 -16.49 11.51 -11.86
C ALA A 209 -16.51 10.00 -12.12
N LYS A 210 -17.56 9.34 -11.61
CA LYS A 210 -17.93 7.93 -11.92
C LYS A 210 -18.53 7.79 -13.33
N PRO A 211 -18.61 6.57 -13.89
CA PRO A 211 -19.12 6.34 -15.25
C PRO A 211 -20.45 7.03 -15.53
N SER A 212 -20.58 7.50 -16.78
CA SER A 212 -21.46 8.53 -17.33
C SER A 212 -22.97 8.43 -17.08
N GLY A 213 -23.48 7.34 -16.53
CA GLY A 213 -24.89 7.20 -16.12
C GLY A 213 -25.22 7.89 -14.80
N ASP A 214 -24.31 7.80 -13.82
CA ASP A 214 -24.50 8.36 -12.47
C ASP A 214 -24.43 9.90 -12.51
N LEU A 215 -23.48 10.40 -13.30
CA LEU A 215 -23.23 11.84 -13.48
C LEU A 215 -24.41 12.58 -14.14
N ALA A 216 -25.15 11.90 -15.03
CA ALA A 216 -26.36 12.45 -15.63
C ALA A 216 -27.51 12.59 -14.62
N LEU A 217 -27.67 11.61 -13.73
CA LEU A 217 -28.69 11.65 -12.68
C LEU A 217 -28.36 12.72 -11.64
N ASP A 218 -27.09 12.81 -11.23
CA ASP A 218 -26.60 13.85 -10.33
C ASP A 218 -26.76 15.25 -10.93
N ALA A 219 -26.46 15.41 -12.23
CA ALA A 219 -26.67 16.67 -12.94
C ALA A 219 -28.16 17.05 -12.98
N LEU A 220 -29.06 16.11 -13.26
CA LEU A 220 -30.50 16.35 -13.24
C LEU A 220 -31.01 16.70 -11.84
N GLN A 221 -30.54 16.02 -10.79
CA GLN A 221 -30.92 16.32 -9.42
C GLN A 221 -30.37 17.67 -8.96
N SER A 222 -29.13 18.01 -9.32
CA SER A 222 -28.52 19.31 -9.03
C SER A 222 -29.24 20.42 -9.76
N ARG A 223 -29.61 20.23 -11.03
CA ARG A 223 -30.44 21.17 -11.78
C ARG A 223 -31.79 21.37 -11.11
N LEU A 224 -32.45 20.29 -10.70
CA LEU A 224 -33.70 20.38 -9.96
C LEU A 224 -33.52 21.16 -8.64
N LYS A 225 -32.41 20.95 -7.91
CA LYS A 225 -32.06 21.73 -6.71
C LYS A 225 -31.80 23.20 -7.02
N LYS A 226 -31.09 23.52 -8.11
CA LYS A 226 -30.82 24.89 -8.54
C LYS A 226 -32.09 25.59 -9.02
N GLU A 227 -32.93 24.91 -9.77
CA GLU A 227 -34.23 25.42 -10.23
C GLU A 227 -35.20 25.58 -9.05
N THR A 228 -35.22 24.66 -8.06
CA THR A 228 -36.01 24.79 -6.82
C THR A 228 -35.46 25.86 -5.87
N ALA A 229 -34.14 26.06 -5.80
CA ALA A 229 -33.51 27.13 -5.02
C ALA A 229 -33.70 28.52 -5.67
N ALA A 230 -33.57 28.63 -6.99
CA ALA A 230 -33.92 29.84 -7.74
C ALA A 230 -35.43 30.14 -7.68
N THR A 231 -36.24 29.09 -7.63
CA THR A 231 -37.69 29.13 -7.37
C THR A 231 -38.03 29.49 -5.91
N SER A 232 -37.12 29.31 -4.95
CA SER A 232 -37.36 29.77 -3.57
C SER A 232 -37.35 31.30 -3.44
N THR A 233 -36.86 32.00 -4.46
CA THR A 233 -37.01 33.45 -4.62
C THR A 233 -38.06 33.88 -5.64
N THR A 234 -38.64 32.98 -6.44
CA THR A 234 -39.56 33.40 -7.53
C THR A 234 -40.65 32.43 -8.02
N THR A 235 -40.83 31.22 -7.48
CA THR A 235 -41.86 30.28 -7.99
C THR A 235 -42.51 29.43 -6.91
N ALA A 236 -43.23 30.08 -6.00
CA ALA A 236 -44.61 29.63 -5.81
C ALA A 236 -45.24 29.47 -7.21
N THR A 237 -46.06 28.45 -7.43
CA THR A 237 -46.79 28.13 -8.69
C THR A 237 -46.16 27.03 -9.55
N ASN A 238 -46.35 25.77 -9.16
CA ASN A 238 -46.91 24.71 -10.04
C ASN A 238 -47.04 23.35 -9.32
N SER A 239 -47.39 23.35 -8.05
CA SER A 239 -48.24 22.27 -7.54
C SER A 239 -49.67 22.77 -7.73
N LYS A 240 -50.52 22.03 -8.45
CA LYS A 240 -51.97 22.32 -8.58
C LYS A 240 -52.72 22.37 -7.23
N ASN A 241 -52.03 22.16 -6.12
CA ASN A 241 -52.54 22.13 -4.76
C ASN A 241 -51.64 23.00 -3.89
N LEU A 242 -52.23 23.65 -2.89
CA LEU A 242 -51.46 24.40 -1.89
C LEU A 242 -50.48 23.48 -1.17
N ASP A 243 -49.21 23.88 -1.11
CA ASP A 243 -48.21 23.15 -0.33
C ASP A 243 -48.34 23.44 1.18
N LYS A 244 -47.63 22.67 2.02
CA LYS A 244 -47.72 22.80 3.50
C LYS A 244 -47.29 24.19 3.99
N ASN A 245 -46.33 24.83 3.34
CA ASN A 245 -45.86 26.17 3.73
C ASN A 245 -46.90 27.23 3.37
N GLN A 246 -47.51 27.13 2.19
CA GLN A 246 -48.60 28.00 1.76
C GLN A 246 -49.84 27.84 2.64
N LEU A 247 -50.19 26.61 3.03
CA LEU A 247 -51.27 26.36 3.99
C LEU A 247 -50.95 27.00 5.35
N SER A 248 -49.74 26.79 5.88
CA SER A 248 -49.32 27.41 7.14
C SER A 248 -49.41 28.94 7.08
N GLN A 249 -48.91 29.56 6.01
CA GLN A 249 -48.96 31.01 5.83
C GLN A 249 -50.39 31.54 5.68
N THR A 250 -51.27 30.81 5.00
CA THR A 250 -52.67 31.21 4.82
C THR A 250 -53.40 31.25 6.16
N PHE A 251 -53.25 30.22 6.99
CA PHE A 251 -53.88 30.17 8.30
C PHE A 251 -53.20 31.07 9.35
N ALA A 252 -51.91 31.35 9.20
CA ALA A 252 -51.21 32.32 10.05
C ALA A 252 -51.57 33.78 9.73
N SER A 253 -51.91 34.09 8.49
CA SER A 253 -52.31 35.44 8.05
C SER A 253 -53.82 35.70 8.19
N MET A 254 -54.63 34.66 8.33
CA MET A 254 -56.07 34.77 8.60
C MET A 254 -56.38 34.92 10.09
N SER A 255 -57.52 35.51 10.44
CA SER A 255 -57.97 35.58 11.83
C SER A 255 -58.31 34.19 12.38
N ALA A 256 -57.98 33.95 13.65
CA ALA A 256 -58.19 32.66 14.30
C ALA A 256 -59.68 32.24 14.33
N SER A 257 -60.61 33.20 14.46
CA SER A 257 -62.06 32.94 14.41
C SER A 257 -62.53 32.47 13.04
N SER A 258 -62.11 33.13 11.95
CA SER A 258 -62.48 32.72 10.59
C SER A 258 -61.84 31.39 10.21
N GLY A 259 -60.58 31.18 10.59
CA GLY A 259 -59.89 29.91 10.37
C GLY A 259 -60.54 28.75 11.12
N ALA A 260 -60.98 28.97 12.36
CA ALA A 260 -61.70 27.96 13.13
C ALA A 260 -63.02 27.54 12.47
N LYS A 261 -63.84 28.51 12.03
CA LYS A 261 -65.10 28.21 11.32
C LYS A 261 -64.86 27.44 10.04
N LEU A 262 -63.87 27.84 9.25
CA LEU A 262 -63.51 27.15 8.02
C LEU A 262 -63.04 25.72 8.30
N LEU A 263 -62.27 25.50 9.37
CA LEU A 263 -61.80 24.16 9.74
C LEU A 263 -62.93 23.27 10.24
N LEU A 264 -63.92 23.80 10.98
CA LEU A 264 -65.09 23.03 11.40
C LEU A 264 -65.96 22.62 10.19
N GLU A 265 -66.20 23.52 9.24
CA GLU A 265 -66.90 23.19 8.00
C GLU A 265 -66.10 22.21 7.13
N THR A 266 -64.78 22.40 7.05
CA THR A 266 -63.89 21.49 6.33
C THR A 266 -63.88 20.12 7.01
N TYR A 267 -63.96 20.02 8.33
CA TYR A 267 -63.98 18.74 9.04
C TYR A 267 -65.25 17.93 8.73
N LYS A 268 -66.39 18.60 8.59
CA LYS A 268 -67.66 17.97 8.17
C LYS A 268 -67.58 17.36 6.77
N ILE A 269 -66.83 17.99 5.86
CA ILE A 269 -66.67 17.54 4.46
C ILE A 269 -65.52 16.53 4.33
N SER A 270 -64.38 16.82 4.96
CA SER A 270 -63.14 16.07 4.86
C SER A 270 -62.31 16.20 6.15
N PRO A 271 -62.43 15.22 7.06
CA PRO A 271 -61.66 15.20 8.30
C PRO A 271 -60.14 15.23 8.06
N ASP A 272 -59.66 14.48 7.07
CA ASP A 272 -58.21 14.34 6.80
C ASP A 272 -57.57 15.65 6.32
N LYS A 273 -58.30 16.46 5.56
CA LYS A 273 -57.81 17.78 5.12
C LYS A 273 -57.66 18.73 6.30
N THR A 274 -58.60 18.68 7.24
CA THR A 274 -58.53 19.48 8.48
C THR A 274 -57.31 19.08 9.33
N LEU A 275 -57.07 17.78 9.48
CA LEU A 275 -55.88 17.28 10.19
C LEU A 275 -54.58 17.65 9.47
N THR A 276 -54.57 17.59 8.15
CA THR A 276 -53.41 18.02 7.34
C THR A 276 -53.10 19.50 7.56
N ILE A 277 -54.12 20.35 7.54
CA ILE A 277 -53.96 21.79 7.79
C ILE A 277 -53.45 22.03 9.21
N LEU A 278 -54.08 21.43 10.22
CA LEU A 278 -53.65 21.58 11.62
C LEU A 278 -52.23 21.08 11.85
N ASN A 279 -51.78 20.01 11.19
CA ASN A 279 -50.40 19.53 11.28
C ASN A 279 -49.40 20.41 10.51
N SER A 280 -49.85 21.19 9.51
CA SER A 280 -48.99 22.09 8.73
C SER A 280 -48.72 23.44 9.38
N VAL A 281 -49.64 23.96 10.21
CA VAL A 281 -49.46 25.23 10.91
C VAL A 281 -48.49 25.08 12.08
N ASN A 282 -47.87 26.18 12.51
CA ASN A 282 -47.04 26.21 13.72
C ASN A 282 -47.89 26.05 14.99
N ASP A 283 -47.22 25.79 16.12
CA ASP A 283 -47.88 25.49 17.40
C ASP A 283 -48.74 26.65 17.92
N ALA A 284 -48.27 27.90 17.75
CA ALA A 284 -49.00 29.09 18.18
C ALA A 284 -50.31 29.24 17.39
N THR A 285 -50.25 29.21 16.06
CA THR A 285 -51.42 29.28 15.18
C THR A 285 -52.36 28.10 15.41
N ARG A 286 -51.83 26.88 15.61
CA ARG A 286 -52.65 25.70 15.92
C ARG A 286 -53.42 25.87 17.22
N SER A 287 -52.77 26.36 18.27
CA SER A 287 -53.40 26.59 19.57
C SER A 287 -54.55 27.61 19.47
N GLN A 288 -54.33 28.71 18.74
CA GLN A 288 -55.35 29.75 18.52
C GLN A 288 -56.52 29.23 17.70
N LEU A 289 -56.26 28.42 16.66
CA LEU A 289 -57.32 27.81 15.86
C LEU A 289 -58.15 26.83 16.70
N LEU A 290 -57.51 25.92 17.44
CA LEU A 290 -58.22 24.98 18.31
C LEU A 290 -59.01 25.67 19.42
N GLU A 291 -58.49 26.75 20.01
CA GLU A 291 -59.21 27.55 21.00
C GLU A 291 -60.50 28.14 20.42
N ASN A 292 -60.40 28.75 19.22
CA ASN A 292 -61.56 29.35 18.56
C ASN A 292 -62.53 28.29 17.99
N MET A 293 -62.03 27.12 17.57
CA MET A 293 -62.87 25.99 17.21
C MET A 293 -63.65 25.50 18.42
N SER A 294 -63.02 25.43 19.60
CA SER A 294 -63.69 25.00 20.83
C SER A 294 -64.76 25.99 21.31
N LYS A 295 -64.61 27.28 21.01
CA LYS A 295 -65.62 28.31 21.31
C LYS A 295 -66.87 28.16 20.44
N GLU A 296 -66.70 27.71 19.21
CA GLU A 296 -67.80 27.49 18.26
C GLU A 296 -68.46 26.10 18.46
N ASP A 297 -67.65 25.04 18.53
CA ASP A 297 -68.10 23.67 18.77
C ASP A 297 -67.05 22.86 19.54
N SER A 298 -67.23 22.77 20.86
CA SER A 298 -66.33 22.04 21.76
C SER A 298 -66.33 20.52 21.51
N VAL A 299 -67.43 19.94 21.01
CA VAL A 299 -67.56 18.49 20.82
C VAL A 299 -66.81 18.06 19.56
N GLU A 300 -67.00 18.77 18.45
CA GLU A 300 -66.26 18.49 17.21
C GLU A 300 -64.77 18.81 17.36
N THR A 301 -64.43 19.87 18.08
CA THR A 301 -63.01 20.20 18.36
C THR A 301 -62.31 19.11 19.16
N ALA A 302 -62.99 18.49 20.14
CA ALA A 302 -62.43 17.36 20.88
C ALA A 302 -62.19 16.14 19.97
N LYS A 303 -63.07 15.87 19.00
CA LYS A 303 -62.88 14.79 18.00
C LYS A 303 -61.70 15.07 17.08
N VAL A 304 -61.56 16.31 16.61
CA VAL A 304 -60.42 16.76 15.80
C VAL A 304 -59.11 16.57 16.57
N LEU A 305 -59.07 17.02 17.83
CA LEU A 305 -57.88 16.89 18.68
C LEU A 305 -57.50 15.44 18.95
N ASN A 306 -58.48 14.57 19.24
CA ASN A 306 -58.24 13.13 19.46
C ASN A 306 -57.60 12.47 18.23
N ARG A 307 -58.10 12.79 17.03
CA ARG A 307 -57.53 12.29 15.78
C ARG A 307 -56.15 12.86 15.49
N LEU A 308 -55.89 14.12 15.87
CA LEU A 308 -54.57 14.74 15.71
C LEU A 308 -53.50 14.04 16.57
N MET A 309 -53.90 13.49 17.73
CA MET A 309 -53.01 12.73 18.62
C MET A 309 -52.78 11.27 18.18
N GLY A 310 -53.31 10.84 17.03
CA GLY A 310 -52.97 9.55 16.41
C GLY A 310 -53.85 8.36 16.79
N ASN A 311 -54.96 8.56 17.50
CA ASN A 311 -55.95 7.50 17.68
C ASN A 311 -56.89 7.44 16.47
N LYS A 312 -56.82 6.33 15.73
CA LYS A 312 -57.76 5.98 14.64
C LYS A 312 -59.18 5.83 15.16
#